data_AF-A0A9X2RK21-F1
#
_entry.id   AF-A0A9X2RK21-F1
#
_cell.length_a   1.000
_cell.length_b   1.000
_cell.length_c   1.000
_cell.angle_alpha   90.00
_cell.angle_beta   90.00
_cell.angle_gamma   90.00
#
_symmetry.space_group_name_H-M   'P 1'
#
loop_
_entity.id
_entity.type
_entity.pdbx_description
1 polymer ?
#
loop_
_entity_poly.entity_id
_entity_poly.type
_entity_poly.pdbx_seq_one_letter_code
_entity_poly.pdbx_strand_id
1 'polypeptide(L)'
;MSWNGFRREAALRYAARHPIPNPFLMTVVLRRLNDWVPEVRRAAVVAAKHAAISTPASTMAEAASYVLPSFRDWGRIGENEIATLRALRAVPEVLIVILDQVENQHAGPMARLLGSMADLPAIDHQLPNLSRSAAQPAVRATATQWLLRGRAEWADGFEKAWVDRRFNEAKRRSVTEHRPLTIAVDWLYTLNQAASDPSPRVRRIAGNALIEDRAKDRPELQQIARQLTDDLYPSVAERGFYYLKHRM
;
A
#
# COMPACT_ATOMS: atom_id res chain seq x y z
N MET A 1 -14.39 12.99 -21.28
CA MET A 1 -13.16 13.84 -21.22
C MET A 1 -12.92 14.45 -22.60
N SER A 2 -12.39 15.67 -22.70
CA SER A 2 -12.09 16.29 -24.00
C SER A 2 -10.78 15.73 -24.60
N TRP A 3 -10.80 15.41 -25.89
CA TRP A 3 -9.62 15.03 -26.67
C TRP A 3 -8.64 16.20 -26.89
N ASN A 4 -9.13 17.44 -26.80
CA ASN A 4 -8.33 18.64 -27.01
C ASN A 4 -7.45 18.97 -25.79
N GLY A 5 -6.12 18.92 -25.96
CA GLY A 5 -5.12 19.21 -24.93
C GLY A 5 -5.25 20.64 -24.37
N PHE A 6 -5.48 21.64 -25.23
CA PHE A 6 -5.65 23.04 -24.80
C PHE A 6 -6.86 23.22 -23.88
N ARG A 7 -7.97 22.52 -24.14
CA ARG A 7 -9.15 22.58 -23.26
C ARG A 7 -8.86 21.96 -21.89
N ARG A 8 -8.14 20.84 -21.86
CA ARG A 8 -7.74 20.19 -20.60
C ARG A 8 -6.76 21.06 -19.82
N GLU A 9 -5.78 21.64 -20.49
CA GLU A 9 -4.82 22.57 -19.89
C GLU A 9 -5.52 23.81 -19.33
N ALA A 10 -6.41 24.44 -20.11
CA ALA A 10 -7.17 25.61 -19.66
C ALA A 10 -8.01 25.32 -18.40
N ALA A 11 -8.65 24.14 -18.35
CA ALA A 11 -9.38 23.69 -17.16
C ALA A 11 -8.46 23.53 -15.93
N LEU A 12 -7.24 22.98 -16.12
CA LEU A 12 -6.26 22.86 -15.03
C LEU A 12 -5.70 24.21 -14.59
N ARG A 13 -5.46 25.15 -15.51
CA ARG A 13 -5.06 26.52 -15.18
C ARG A 13 -6.17 27.29 -14.45
N TYR A 14 -7.44 26.95 -14.71
CA TYR A 14 -8.56 27.45 -13.91
C TYR A 14 -8.55 26.85 -12.50
N ALA A 15 -8.38 25.52 -12.40
CA ALA A 15 -8.28 24.79 -11.13
C ALA A 15 -7.08 25.26 -10.26
N ALA A 16 -5.98 25.70 -10.88
CA ALA A 16 -4.81 26.24 -10.19
C ALA A 16 -5.04 27.60 -9.49
N ARG A 17 -6.23 28.18 -9.61
CA ARG A 17 -6.59 29.48 -9.03
C ARG A 17 -7.83 29.42 -8.13
N HIS A 18 -8.46 28.26 -8.00
CA HIS A 18 -9.71 28.09 -7.29
C HIS A 18 -9.68 26.80 -6.46
N PRO A 19 -10.33 26.78 -5.28
CA PRO A 19 -10.58 25.53 -4.56
C PRO A 19 -11.28 24.48 -5.42
N ILE A 20 -10.92 23.21 -5.25
CA ILE A 20 -11.58 22.12 -5.95
C ILE A 20 -12.80 21.69 -5.13
N PRO A 21 -14.02 21.79 -5.67
CA PRO A 21 -15.21 21.77 -4.83
C PRO A 21 -15.63 20.37 -4.38
N ASN A 22 -15.09 19.30 -4.98
CA ASN A 22 -15.46 17.92 -4.62
C ASN A 22 -14.39 16.88 -5.03
N PRO A 23 -14.44 15.67 -4.42
CA PRO A 23 -13.48 14.58 -4.67
C PRO A 23 -13.42 14.12 -6.12
N PHE A 24 -14.55 14.12 -6.83
CA PHE A 24 -14.59 13.70 -8.23
C PHE A 24 -13.74 14.62 -9.12
N LEU A 25 -13.91 15.94 -9.00
CA LEU A 25 -13.10 16.90 -9.76
C LEU A 25 -11.64 16.86 -9.34
N MET A 26 -11.35 16.65 -8.06
CA MET A 26 -9.97 16.50 -7.60
C MET A 26 -9.33 15.22 -8.15
N THR A 27 -10.08 14.13 -8.25
CA THR A 27 -9.63 12.88 -8.90
C THR A 27 -9.30 13.13 -10.37
N VAL A 28 -10.10 13.93 -11.07
CA VAL A 28 -9.81 14.31 -12.46
C VAL A 28 -8.52 15.11 -12.56
N VAL A 29 -8.26 16.06 -11.64
CA VAL A 29 -6.98 16.80 -11.56
C VAL A 29 -5.81 15.83 -11.35
N LEU A 30 -5.89 14.95 -10.36
CA LEU A 30 -4.81 14.00 -10.06
C LEU A 30 -4.57 13.00 -11.20
N ARG A 31 -5.62 12.54 -11.89
CA ARG A 31 -5.48 11.67 -13.08
C ARG A 31 -4.72 12.35 -14.22
N ARG A 32 -4.70 13.69 -14.29
CA ARG A 32 -3.96 14.44 -15.33
C ARG A 32 -2.45 14.48 -15.11
N LEU A 33 -1.97 14.02 -13.96
CA LEU A 33 -0.55 13.77 -13.74
C LEU A 33 0.00 12.63 -14.64
N ASN A 34 -0.87 11.86 -15.30
CA ASN A 34 -0.52 10.85 -16.30
C ASN A 34 -1.10 11.17 -17.70
N ASP A 35 -1.39 12.44 -17.99
CA ASP A 35 -1.88 12.84 -19.32
C ASP A 35 -0.81 12.58 -20.39
N TRP A 36 -1.24 12.37 -21.64
CA TRP A 36 -0.30 12.18 -22.76
C TRP A 36 0.35 13.50 -23.20
N VAL A 37 -0.26 14.66 -22.92
CA VAL A 37 0.29 15.97 -23.24
C VAL A 37 1.14 16.49 -22.07
N PRO A 38 2.45 16.78 -22.27
CA PRO A 38 3.33 17.29 -21.21
C PRO A 38 2.85 18.60 -20.56
N GLU A 39 2.28 19.52 -21.34
CA GLU A 39 1.72 20.80 -20.89
C GLU A 39 0.57 20.59 -19.91
N VAL A 40 -0.28 19.60 -20.20
CA VAL A 40 -1.41 19.23 -19.34
C VAL A 40 -0.90 18.64 -18.03
N ARG A 41 0.15 17.81 -18.05
CA ARG A 41 0.76 17.29 -16.81
C ARG A 41 1.37 18.41 -15.96
N ARG A 42 2.10 19.34 -16.59
CA ARG A 42 2.65 20.53 -15.91
C ARG A 42 1.54 21.37 -15.25
N ALA A 43 0.45 21.62 -15.96
CA ALA A 43 -0.70 22.33 -15.41
C ALA A 43 -1.37 21.55 -14.26
N ALA A 44 -1.41 20.21 -14.34
CA ALA A 44 -1.94 19.35 -13.28
C ALA A 44 -1.09 19.41 -12.01
N VAL A 45 0.24 19.44 -12.14
CA VAL A 45 1.16 19.65 -11.01
C VAL A 45 0.86 20.95 -10.29
N VAL A 46 0.73 22.06 -11.03
CA VAL A 46 0.42 23.37 -10.44
C VAL A 46 -0.96 23.34 -9.76
N ALA A 47 -1.98 22.78 -10.42
CA ALA A 47 -3.32 22.66 -9.85
C ALA A 47 -3.35 21.80 -8.57
N ALA A 48 -2.65 20.67 -8.55
CA ALA A 48 -2.58 19.79 -7.39
C ALA A 48 -1.86 20.45 -6.21
N LYS A 49 -0.78 21.20 -6.46
CA LYS A 49 -0.07 21.97 -5.42
C LYS A 49 -0.94 23.08 -4.83
N HIS A 50 -1.68 23.81 -5.66
CA HIS A 50 -2.65 24.80 -5.18
C HIS A 50 -3.75 24.12 -4.35
N ALA A 51 -4.33 23.03 -4.86
CA ALA A 51 -5.39 22.30 -4.18
C ALA A 51 -4.97 21.76 -2.80
N ALA A 52 -3.71 21.35 -2.63
CA ALA A 52 -3.17 20.92 -1.34
C ALA A 52 -3.27 21.98 -0.23
N ILE A 53 -3.36 23.27 -0.59
CA ILE A 53 -3.48 24.39 0.35
C ILE A 53 -4.93 24.88 0.42
N SER A 54 -5.64 24.88 -0.71
CA SER A 54 -6.94 25.55 -0.84
C SER A 54 -8.16 24.63 -0.72
N THR A 55 -7.97 23.31 -0.63
CA THR A 55 -9.04 22.31 -0.69
C THR A 55 -9.12 21.51 0.61
N PRO A 56 -10.31 21.21 1.15
CA PRO A 56 -10.43 20.41 2.38
C PRO A 56 -9.70 19.06 2.29
N ALA A 57 -9.07 18.67 3.40
CA ALA A 57 -8.31 17.42 3.48
C ALA A 57 -9.15 16.17 3.14
N SER A 58 -10.45 16.16 3.48
CA SER A 58 -11.38 15.08 3.12
C SER A 58 -11.54 14.92 1.61
N THR A 59 -11.75 16.01 0.89
CA THR A 59 -11.83 16.04 -0.57
C THR A 59 -10.53 15.55 -1.21
N MET A 60 -9.39 15.97 -0.67
CA MET A 60 -8.06 15.56 -1.14
C MET A 60 -7.80 14.07 -0.89
N ALA A 61 -8.09 13.58 0.31
CA ALA A 61 -7.89 12.19 0.71
C ALA A 61 -8.77 11.23 -0.08
N GLU A 62 -10.06 11.55 -0.25
CA GLU A 62 -10.97 10.75 -1.05
C GLU A 62 -10.50 10.69 -2.52
N ALA A 63 -10.09 11.80 -3.12
CA ALA A 63 -9.55 11.78 -4.47
C ALA A 63 -8.23 10.99 -4.58
N ALA A 64 -7.36 11.11 -3.58
CA ALA A 64 -6.10 10.39 -3.52
C ALA A 64 -6.32 8.88 -3.40
N SER A 65 -7.34 8.43 -2.65
CA SER A 65 -7.65 7.01 -2.48
C SER A 65 -8.02 6.30 -3.80
N TYR A 66 -8.54 7.02 -4.79
CA TYR A 66 -8.80 6.49 -6.14
C TYR A 66 -7.57 6.44 -7.05
N VAL A 67 -6.55 7.25 -6.76
CA VAL A 67 -5.38 7.45 -7.64
C VAL A 67 -4.17 6.69 -7.15
N LEU A 68 -3.85 6.84 -5.86
CA LEU A 68 -2.66 6.29 -5.23
C LEU A 68 -2.51 4.76 -5.36
N PRO A 69 -3.58 3.94 -5.34
CA PRO A 69 -3.42 2.50 -5.53
C PRO A 69 -2.86 2.08 -6.90
N SER A 70 -2.83 2.99 -7.88
CA SER A 70 -2.46 2.67 -9.27
C SER A 70 -1.38 3.58 -9.87
N PHE A 71 -0.92 4.61 -9.16
CA PHE A 71 -0.03 5.61 -9.77
C PHE A 71 1.33 5.03 -10.19
N ARG A 72 1.79 3.96 -9.54
CA ARG A 72 3.04 3.27 -9.88
C ARG A 72 2.95 2.46 -11.18
N ASP A 73 1.75 2.19 -11.67
CA ASP A 73 1.52 1.53 -12.96
C ASP A 73 1.42 2.53 -14.13
N TRP A 74 1.49 3.83 -13.84
CA TRP A 74 1.34 4.87 -14.85
C TRP A 74 2.59 5.00 -15.72
N GLY A 75 2.44 4.79 -17.02
CA GLY A 75 3.57 4.81 -17.96
C GLY A 75 3.99 6.20 -18.46
N ARG A 76 3.24 7.27 -18.17
CA ARG A 76 3.53 8.64 -18.66
C ARG A 76 3.85 9.64 -17.55
N ILE A 77 3.78 9.19 -16.31
CA ILE A 77 4.12 10.01 -15.15
C ILE A 77 5.63 10.25 -15.12
N GLY A 78 6.06 11.48 -14.85
CA GLY A 78 7.46 11.83 -14.64
C GLY A 78 7.78 12.07 -13.17
N GLU A 79 9.03 12.44 -12.90
CA GLU A 79 9.52 12.67 -11.52
C GLU A 79 8.75 13.78 -10.80
N ASN A 80 8.42 14.88 -11.50
CA ASN A 80 7.66 16.01 -10.93
C ASN A 80 6.24 15.61 -10.51
N GLU A 81 5.59 14.77 -11.32
CA GLU A 81 4.26 14.28 -11.02
C GLU A 81 4.28 13.26 -9.87
N ILE A 82 5.28 12.38 -9.81
CA ILE A 82 5.51 11.46 -8.68
C ILE A 82 5.77 12.25 -7.40
N ALA A 83 6.64 13.26 -7.45
CA ALA A 83 6.94 14.13 -6.31
C ALA A 83 5.69 14.85 -5.80
N THR A 84 4.82 15.30 -6.72
CA THR A 84 3.52 15.91 -6.37
C THR A 84 2.61 14.92 -5.61
N LEU A 85 2.48 13.68 -6.10
CA LEU A 85 1.69 12.65 -5.41
C LEU A 85 2.27 12.29 -4.04
N ARG A 86 3.60 12.21 -3.93
CA ARG A 86 4.32 11.96 -2.68
C ARG A 86 4.08 13.07 -1.66
N ALA A 87 4.17 14.32 -2.09
CA ALA A 87 3.94 15.48 -1.23
C ALA A 87 2.49 15.52 -0.72
N LEU A 88 1.51 15.24 -1.59
CA LEU A 88 0.08 15.28 -1.24
C LEU A 88 -0.26 14.31 -0.10
N ARG A 89 0.20 13.06 -0.18
CA ARG A 89 -0.05 12.05 0.87
C ARG A 89 0.78 12.26 2.14
N ALA A 90 1.79 13.13 2.09
CA ALA A 90 2.60 13.50 3.25
C ALA A 90 2.01 14.70 4.01
N VAL A 91 0.96 15.35 3.49
CA VAL A 91 0.22 16.38 4.22
C VAL A 91 -0.47 15.71 5.42
N PRO A 92 -0.19 16.11 6.68
CA PRO A 92 -0.66 15.40 7.87
C PRO A 92 -2.18 15.20 7.92
N GLU A 93 -2.95 16.23 7.60
CA GLU A 93 -4.41 16.20 7.64
C GLU A 93 -4.98 15.26 6.57
N VAL A 94 -4.35 15.21 5.39
CA VAL A 94 -4.73 14.29 4.32
C VAL A 94 -4.38 12.86 4.71
N LEU A 95 -3.19 12.66 5.28
CA LEU A 95 -2.72 11.34 5.71
C LEU A 95 -3.61 10.75 6.80
N ILE A 96 -4.03 11.55 7.79
CA ILE A 96 -4.97 11.13 8.84
C ILE A 96 -6.27 10.61 8.21
N VAL A 97 -6.86 11.36 7.28
CA VAL A 97 -8.11 10.93 6.61
C VAL A 97 -7.90 9.67 5.77
N ILE A 98 -6.77 9.55 5.05
CA ILE A 98 -6.47 8.33 4.29
C ILE A 98 -6.32 7.12 5.23
N LEU A 99 -5.66 7.28 6.39
CA LEU A 99 -5.47 6.20 7.34
C LEU A 99 -6.77 5.77 8.00
N ASP A 100 -7.65 6.72 8.32
CA ASP A 100 -9.03 6.42 8.76
C ASP A 100 -9.80 5.60 7.70
N GLN A 101 -9.69 5.95 6.43
CA GLN A 101 -10.28 5.17 5.34
C GLN A 101 -9.70 3.75 5.26
N VAL A 102 -8.37 3.62 5.38
CA VAL A 102 -7.67 2.33 5.34
C VAL A 102 -8.09 1.43 6.52
N GLU A 103 -8.31 2.02 7.69
CA GLU A 103 -8.75 1.29 8.89
C GLU A 103 -10.22 0.88 8.78
N ASN A 104 -11.11 1.80 8.40
CA ASN A 104 -12.55 1.64 8.61
C ASN A 104 -13.34 1.20 7.37
N GLN A 105 -12.82 1.33 6.15
CA GLN A 105 -13.59 0.96 4.95
C GLN A 105 -13.62 -0.55 4.69
N HIS A 106 -14.83 -1.10 4.56
CA HIS A 106 -15.05 -2.52 4.26
C HIS A 106 -14.85 -2.91 2.78
N ALA A 107 -14.77 -1.93 1.87
CA ALA A 107 -14.68 -2.15 0.43
C ALA A 107 -13.57 -1.32 -0.22
N GLY A 108 -13.26 -1.64 -1.48
CA GLY A 108 -12.21 -0.97 -2.24
C GLY A 108 -10.80 -1.47 -1.93
N PRO A 109 -9.78 -0.95 -2.63
CA PRO A 109 -8.43 -1.51 -2.61
C PRO A 109 -7.59 -0.99 -1.42
N MET A 110 -8.10 -1.03 -0.19
CA MET A 110 -7.45 -0.39 0.97
C MET A 110 -6.05 -0.93 1.27
N ALA A 111 -5.80 -2.22 1.05
CA ALA A 111 -4.44 -2.78 1.19
C ALA A 111 -3.45 -2.22 0.15
N ARG A 112 -3.91 -1.92 -1.08
CA ARG A 112 -3.07 -1.26 -2.10
C ARG A 112 -2.88 0.22 -1.77
N LEU A 113 -3.90 0.87 -1.20
CA LEU A 113 -3.77 2.24 -0.70
C LEU A 113 -2.72 2.32 0.41
N LEU A 114 -2.76 1.42 1.39
CA LEU A 114 -1.71 1.27 2.41
C LEU A 114 -0.34 1.05 1.75
N GLY A 115 -0.24 0.09 0.83
CA GLY A 115 1.00 -0.20 0.10
C GLY A 115 1.53 0.99 -0.69
N SER A 116 0.65 1.87 -1.19
CA SER A 116 1.07 3.09 -1.89
C SER A 116 1.83 4.04 -0.97
N MET A 117 1.55 4.02 0.34
CA MET A 117 2.15 4.88 1.36
C MET A 117 3.36 4.23 2.07
N ALA A 118 3.77 3.03 1.68
CA ALA A 118 4.80 2.25 2.36
C ALA A 118 6.13 2.99 2.52
N ASP A 119 6.48 3.89 1.60
CA ASP A 119 7.70 4.71 1.66
C ASP A 119 7.62 5.89 2.64
N LEU A 120 6.48 6.12 3.32
CA LEU A 120 6.32 7.16 4.34
C LEU A 120 6.56 6.60 5.75
N PRO A 121 7.60 7.02 6.49
CA PRO A 121 7.81 6.59 7.88
C PRO A 121 6.65 6.98 8.81
N ALA A 122 5.93 8.06 8.48
CA ALA A 122 4.83 8.59 9.28
C ALA A 122 3.67 7.60 9.53
N ILE A 123 3.55 6.54 8.72
CA ILE A 123 2.49 5.53 8.91
C ILE A 123 2.87 4.43 9.92
N ASP A 124 4.14 4.32 10.31
CA ASP A 124 4.64 3.17 11.07
C ASP A 124 3.93 2.99 12.40
N HIS A 125 3.69 4.10 13.12
CA HIS A 125 2.98 4.09 14.39
C HIS A 125 1.53 3.59 14.29
N GLN A 126 0.93 3.61 13.10
CA GLN A 126 -0.43 3.12 12.87
C GLN A 126 -0.48 1.64 12.50
N LEU A 127 0.65 1.04 12.07
CA LEU A 127 0.69 -0.36 11.64
C LEU A 127 0.18 -1.34 12.72
N PRO A 128 0.52 -1.19 14.03
CA PRO A 128 -0.02 -2.07 15.07
C PRO A 128 -1.53 -1.99 15.21
N ASN A 129 -2.13 -0.80 15.04
CA ASN A 129 -3.58 -0.65 15.05
C ASN A 129 -4.17 -1.31 13.80
N LEU A 130 -3.67 -0.95 12.62
CA LEU A 130 -4.11 -1.51 11.35
C LEU A 130 -4.02 -3.04 11.28
N SER A 131 -3.02 -3.66 11.92
CA SER A 131 -2.91 -5.12 11.97
C SER A 131 -4.00 -5.79 12.82
N ARG A 132 -4.60 -5.06 13.76
CA ARG A 132 -5.62 -5.57 14.71
C ARG A 132 -7.04 -5.20 14.32
N SER A 133 -7.28 -3.93 14.00
CA SER A 133 -8.63 -3.34 13.90
C SER A 133 -9.11 -3.14 12.47
N ALA A 134 -8.22 -3.14 11.47
CA ALA A 134 -8.65 -2.77 10.12
C ALA A 134 -9.77 -3.69 9.61
N ALA A 135 -10.82 -3.06 9.07
CA ALA A 135 -12.04 -3.72 8.61
C ALA A 135 -11.75 -4.80 7.56
N GLN A 136 -10.83 -4.53 6.63
CA GLN A 136 -10.43 -5.47 5.59
C GLN A 136 -9.30 -6.39 6.05
N PRO A 137 -9.46 -7.73 5.97
CA PRO A 137 -8.38 -8.68 6.26
C PRO A 137 -7.14 -8.49 5.39
N ALA A 138 -7.29 -7.92 4.20
CA ALA A 138 -6.17 -7.59 3.33
C ALA A 138 -5.24 -6.53 3.93
N VAL A 139 -5.82 -5.51 4.58
CA VAL A 139 -5.07 -4.46 5.28
C VAL A 139 -4.36 -5.04 6.49
N ARG A 140 -5.09 -5.80 7.32
CA ARG A 140 -4.50 -6.50 8.49
C ARG A 140 -3.33 -7.38 8.07
N ALA A 141 -3.51 -8.19 7.02
CA ALA A 141 -2.44 -9.06 6.52
C ALA A 141 -1.19 -8.28 6.07
N THR A 142 -1.36 -7.16 5.37
CA THR A 142 -0.23 -6.32 4.94
C THR A 142 0.48 -5.68 6.14
N ALA A 143 -0.27 -5.09 7.07
CA ALA A 143 0.31 -4.47 8.27
C ALA A 143 1.05 -5.50 9.14
N THR A 144 0.43 -6.65 9.41
CA THR A 144 1.05 -7.78 10.12
C THR A 144 2.33 -8.26 9.43
N GLN A 145 2.31 -8.40 8.11
CA GLN A 145 3.49 -8.84 7.36
C GLN A 145 4.65 -7.85 7.53
N TRP A 146 4.38 -6.55 7.44
CA TRP A 146 5.42 -5.53 7.62
C TRP A 146 5.97 -5.51 9.04
N LEU A 147 5.10 -5.62 10.06
CA LEU A 147 5.50 -5.71 11.46
C LEU A 147 6.40 -6.93 11.71
N LEU A 148 5.96 -8.13 11.29
CA LEU A 148 6.73 -9.37 11.51
C LEU A 148 8.06 -9.40 10.76
N ARG A 149 8.17 -8.69 9.62
CA ARG A 149 9.44 -8.56 8.88
C ARG A 149 10.30 -7.38 9.33
N GLY A 150 9.78 -6.50 10.18
CA GLY A 150 10.46 -5.26 10.59
C GLY A 150 10.70 -4.27 9.45
N ARG A 151 9.98 -4.39 8.32
CA ARG A 151 10.14 -3.52 7.16
C ARG A 151 8.83 -3.34 6.38
N ALA A 152 8.61 -2.14 5.85
CA ALA A 152 7.56 -1.87 4.89
C ALA A 152 8.04 -2.22 3.48
N GLU A 153 7.19 -2.86 2.68
CA GLU A 153 7.50 -3.32 1.32
C GLU A 153 6.45 -2.79 0.33
N TRP A 154 6.88 -2.33 -0.85
CA TRP A 154 6.00 -1.90 -1.93
C TRP A 154 6.50 -2.31 -3.30
N ALA A 155 5.57 -2.46 -4.25
CA ALA A 155 5.91 -2.62 -5.65
C ALA A 155 6.41 -1.28 -6.22
N ASP A 156 7.58 -1.26 -6.85
CA ASP A 156 8.14 -0.08 -7.51
C ASP A 156 8.40 -0.32 -9.00
N GLY A 157 7.32 -0.35 -9.78
CA GLY A 157 7.40 -0.59 -11.21
C GLY A 157 7.71 -2.03 -11.57
N PHE A 158 8.20 -2.23 -12.78
CA PHE A 158 8.42 -3.55 -13.36
C PHE A 158 9.77 -3.64 -14.06
N GLU A 159 10.46 -4.74 -13.87
CA GLU A 159 11.63 -5.13 -14.63
C GLU A 159 11.28 -6.21 -15.66
N LYS A 160 12.07 -6.28 -16.74
CA LYS A 160 11.99 -7.35 -17.74
C LYS A 160 12.84 -8.53 -17.23
N ALA A 161 12.19 -9.53 -16.65
CA ALA A 161 12.85 -10.77 -16.24
C ALA A 161 12.84 -11.76 -17.41
N TRP A 162 14.03 -12.14 -17.88
CA TRP A 162 14.16 -13.17 -18.93
C TRP A 162 13.73 -14.53 -18.38
N VAL A 163 12.78 -15.17 -19.06
CA VAL A 163 12.35 -16.54 -18.75
C VAL A 163 13.16 -17.50 -19.60
N ASP A 164 13.30 -17.21 -20.89
CA ASP A 164 14.17 -17.93 -21.80
C ASP A 164 14.81 -16.96 -22.80
N ARG A 165 16.14 -16.84 -22.75
CA ARG A 165 16.90 -15.97 -23.65
C ARG A 165 16.99 -16.52 -25.08
N ARG A 166 16.87 -17.84 -25.28
CA ARG A 166 16.96 -18.50 -26.59
C ARG A 166 15.71 -18.25 -27.43
N PHE A 167 14.55 -18.21 -26.79
CA PHE A 167 13.27 -17.89 -27.44
C PHE A 167 12.85 -16.42 -27.31
N ASN A 168 13.74 -15.56 -26.78
CA ASN A 168 13.45 -14.15 -26.52
C ASN A 168 12.20 -13.94 -25.64
N GLU A 169 11.92 -14.89 -24.74
CA GLU A 169 10.79 -14.84 -23.82
C GLU A 169 11.16 -14.12 -22.53
N ALA A 170 10.41 -13.06 -22.22
CA ALA A 170 10.55 -12.34 -20.98
C ALA A 170 9.20 -12.08 -20.34
N LYS A 171 9.17 -12.14 -19.01
CA LYS A 171 8.02 -11.76 -18.19
C LYS A 171 8.30 -10.43 -17.49
N ARG A 172 7.26 -9.62 -17.35
CA ARG A 172 7.29 -8.46 -16.47
C ARG A 172 7.27 -8.95 -15.03
N ARG A 173 8.28 -8.62 -14.24
CA ARG A 173 8.35 -8.89 -12.81
C ARG A 173 8.23 -7.56 -12.06
N SER A 174 7.41 -7.51 -11.01
CA SER A 174 7.38 -6.35 -10.13
C SER A 174 8.72 -6.23 -9.42
N VAL A 175 9.32 -5.04 -9.44
CA VAL A 175 10.41 -4.73 -8.53
C VAL A 175 9.79 -4.48 -7.16
N THR A 176 10.36 -5.03 -6.11
CA THR A 176 9.91 -4.81 -4.73
C THR A 176 10.95 -3.98 -4.01
N GLU A 177 10.55 -2.80 -3.55
CA GLU A 177 11.35 -1.93 -2.72
C GLU A 177 10.92 -2.08 -1.26
N HIS A 178 11.83 -1.75 -0.35
CA HIS A 178 11.55 -1.82 1.07
C HIS A 178 12.31 -0.79 1.90
N ARG A 179 11.76 -0.46 3.07
CA ARG A 179 12.46 0.31 4.10
C ARG A 179 12.27 -0.34 5.47
N PRO A 180 13.24 -0.23 6.40
CA PRO A 180 13.02 -0.63 7.78
C PRO A 180 11.88 0.19 8.41
N LEU A 181 11.17 -0.42 9.36
CA LEU A 181 10.21 0.30 10.20
C LEU A 181 10.97 1.16 11.22
N THR A 182 10.41 2.32 11.53
CA THR A 182 10.95 3.28 12.51
C THR A 182 10.49 3.00 13.94
N ILE A 183 9.58 2.03 14.12
CA ILE A 183 9.04 1.63 15.41
C ILE A 183 9.68 0.34 15.93
N ALA A 184 9.73 0.20 17.24
CA ALA A 184 9.97 -1.10 17.85
C ALA A 184 8.74 -2.00 17.66
N VAL A 185 8.97 -3.26 17.27
CA VAL A 185 7.90 -4.24 17.07
C VAL A 185 8.00 -5.31 18.13
N ASP A 186 6.93 -5.51 18.91
CA ASP A 186 6.76 -6.72 19.70
C ASP A 186 6.38 -7.87 18.75
N TRP A 187 7.42 -8.57 18.29
CA TRP A 187 7.29 -9.60 17.26
C TRP A 187 6.44 -10.78 17.75
N LEU A 188 6.66 -11.25 18.98
CA LEU A 188 5.93 -12.40 19.52
C LEU A 188 4.45 -12.07 19.74
N TYR A 189 4.16 -10.89 20.30
CA TYR A 189 2.78 -10.42 20.43
C TYR A 189 2.10 -10.30 19.05
N THR A 190 2.77 -9.68 18.08
CA THR A 190 2.26 -9.54 16.70
C THR A 190 1.98 -10.90 16.06
N LEU A 191 2.88 -11.87 16.26
CA LEU A 191 2.73 -13.22 15.73
C LEU A 191 1.52 -13.94 16.34
N ASN A 192 1.36 -13.85 17.66
CA ASN A 192 0.25 -14.48 18.38
C ASN A 192 -1.11 -13.89 17.97
N GLN A 193 -1.18 -12.57 17.83
CA GLN A 193 -2.37 -11.88 17.30
C GLN A 193 -2.69 -12.33 15.89
N ALA A 194 -1.67 -12.43 15.02
CA ALA A 194 -1.85 -12.87 13.64
C ALA A 194 -2.32 -14.32 13.53
N ALA A 195 -1.80 -15.22 14.37
CA ALA A 195 -2.20 -16.63 14.43
C ALA A 195 -3.64 -16.84 14.93
N SER A 196 -4.20 -15.86 15.63
CA SER A 196 -5.56 -15.89 16.18
C SER A 196 -6.55 -15.02 15.38
N ASP A 197 -6.13 -14.40 14.27
CA ASP A 197 -6.99 -13.53 13.46
C ASP A 197 -8.17 -14.31 12.86
N PRO A 198 -9.39 -13.74 12.79
CA PRO A 198 -10.55 -14.40 12.19
C PRO A 198 -10.33 -14.83 10.74
N SER A 199 -9.48 -14.12 9.99
CA SER A 199 -9.21 -14.40 8.58
C SER A 199 -8.06 -15.40 8.41
N PRO A 200 -8.26 -16.51 7.67
CA PRO A 200 -7.17 -17.42 7.33
C PRO A 200 -6.07 -16.74 6.51
N ARG A 201 -6.38 -15.62 5.82
CA ARG A 201 -5.39 -14.85 5.08
C ARG A 201 -4.32 -14.28 6.01
N VAL A 202 -4.70 -13.80 7.20
CA VAL A 202 -3.80 -13.21 8.20
C VAL A 202 -3.07 -14.31 8.97
N ARG A 203 -3.77 -15.38 9.39
CA ARG A 203 -3.13 -16.54 10.05
C ARG A 203 -2.06 -17.21 9.19
N ARG A 204 -2.25 -17.22 7.87
CA ARG A 204 -1.21 -17.67 6.91
C ARG A 204 0.06 -16.81 6.96
N ILE A 205 -0.04 -15.51 7.24
CA ILE A 205 1.13 -14.64 7.43
C ILE A 205 1.89 -15.05 8.69
N ALA A 206 1.19 -15.38 9.78
CA ALA A 206 1.82 -15.92 11.00
C ALA A 206 2.60 -17.21 10.70
N GLY A 207 1.98 -18.15 9.97
CA GLY A 207 2.65 -19.38 9.54
C GLY A 207 3.88 -19.13 8.65
N ASN A 208 3.82 -18.16 7.72
CA ASN A 208 5.00 -17.78 6.94
C ASN A 208 6.12 -17.22 7.83
N ALA A 209 5.79 -16.35 8.79
CA ALA A 209 6.77 -15.76 9.70
C ALA A 209 7.46 -16.81 10.57
N LEU A 210 6.71 -17.80 11.09
CA LEU A 210 7.27 -18.95 11.80
C LEU A 210 8.28 -19.71 10.94
N ILE A 211 7.94 -19.98 9.68
CA ILE A 211 8.82 -20.71 8.75
C ILE A 211 10.08 -19.90 8.43
N GLU A 212 9.94 -18.58 8.21
CA GLU A 212 11.05 -17.66 7.96
C GLU A 212 12.03 -17.66 9.16
N ASP A 213 11.53 -17.67 10.40
CA ASP A 213 12.32 -17.58 11.64
C ASP A 213 12.58 -18.92 12.36
N ARG A 214 12.35 -20.07 11.69
CA ARG A 214 12.38 -21.42 12.28
C ARG A 214 13.68 -21.85 12.98
N ALA A 215 14.79 -21.15 12.73
CA ALA A 215 16.05 -21.40 13.41
C ALA A 215 16.02 -20.97 14.90
N LYS A 216 15.05 -20.14 15.29
CA LYS A 216 14.88 -19.64 16.66
C LYS A 216 13.93 -20.53 17.47
N ASP A 217 14.02 -21.85 17.33
CA ASP A 217 13.05 -22.79 17.92
C ASP A 217 12.88 -22.56 19.43
N ARG A 218 11.68 -22.15 19.82
CA ARG A 218 11.32 -21.76 21.18
C ARG A 218 9.94 -22.32 21.55
N PRO A 219 9.69 -22.65 22.83
CA PRO A 219 8.41 -23.22 23.27
C PRO A 219 7.18 -22.41 22.83
N GLU A 220 7.27 -21.08 22.88
CA GLU A 220 6.18 -20.18 22.49
C GLU A 220 5.85 -20.30 20.99
N LEU A 221 6.88 -20.46 20.14
CA LEU A 221 6.69 -20.63 18.69
C LEU A 221 6.11 -22.00 18.37
N GLN A 222 6.50 -23.03 19.12
CA GLN A 222 5.92 -24.37 18.98
C GLN A 222 4.45 -24.40 19.38
N GLN A 223 4.05 -23.65 20.41
CA GLN A 223 2.65 -23.52 20.81
C GLN A 223 1.82 -22.87 19.70
N ILE A 224 2.30 -21.75 19.12
CA ILE A 224 1.64 -21.11 17.99
C ILE A 224 1.60 -22.05 16.79
N ALA A 225 2.67 -22.77 16.48
CA ALA A 225 2.70 -23.72 15.37
C ALA A 225 1.65 -24.85 15.53
N ARG A 226 1.47 -25.38 16.76
CA ARG A 226 0.42 -26.37 17.07
C ARG A 226 -0.98 -25.78 16.93
N GLN A 227 -1.19 -24.55 17.37
CA GLN A 227 -2.45 -23.85 17.12
C GLN A 227 -2.73 -23.76 15.61
N LEU A 228 -1.72 -23.46 14.79
CA LEU A 228 -1.88 -23.41 13.35
C LEU A 228 -2.14 -24.79 12.73
N THR A 229 -1.54 -25.89 13.23
CA THR A 229 -1.82 -27.24 12.70
C THR A 229 -3.27 -27.66 12.83
N ASP A 230 -3.95 -27.16 13.86
CA ASP A 230 -5.36 -27.45 14.13
C ASP A 230 -6.32 -26.51 13.36
N ASP A 231 -5.79 -25.65 12.48
CA ASP A 231 -6.59 -24.72 11.68
C ASP A 231 -7.47 -25.45 10.65
N LEU A 232 -8.72 -25.02 10.54
CA LEU A 232 -9.68 -25.53 9.55
C LEU A 232 -9.24 -25.34 8.10
N TYR A 233 -8.39 -24.34 7.82
CA TYR A 233 -7.91 -24.05 6.48
C TYR A 233 -6.58 -24.78 6.21
N PRO A 234 -6.53 -25.72 5.23
CA PRO A 234 -5.33 -26.51 4.95
C PRO A 234 -4.08 -25.66 4.71
N SER A 235 -4.23 -24.54 3.99
CA SER A 235 -3.10 -23.64 3.71
C SER A 235 -2.46 -23.01 4.95
N VAL A 236 -3.18 -22.95 6.08
CA VAL A 236 -2.63 -22.51 7.37
C VAL A 236 -2.06 -23.70 8.13
N ALA A 237 -2.81 -24.80 8.24
CA ALA A 237 -2.39 -26.03 8.89
C ALA A 237 -1.06 -26.57 8.37
N GLU A 238 -0.89 -26.62 7.05
CA GLU A 238 0.35 -27.06 6.40
C GLU A 238 1.58 -26.27 6.86
N ARG A 239 1.43 -24.97 7.17
CA ARG A 239 2.54 -24.13 7.63
C ARG A 239 2.94 -24.44 9.07
N GLY A 240 1.95 -24.68 9.94
CA GLY A 240 2.20 -25.18 11.29
C GLY A 240 2.92 -26.52 11.26
N PHE A 241 2.44 -27.45 10.43
CA PHE A 241 3.06 -28.77 10.27
C PHE A 241 4.48 -28.66 9.73
N TYR A 242 4.68 -27.80 8.73
CA TYR A 242 6.00 -27.58 8.15
C TYR A 242 7.00 -27.08 9.20
N TYR A 243 6.61 -26.10 10.01
CA TYR A 243 7.46 -25.58 11.10
C TYR A 243 7.82 -26.70 12.09
N LEU A 244 6.84 -27.44 12.60
CA LEU A 244 7.09 -28.50 13.59
C LEU A 244 7.96 -29.65 13.06
N LYS A 245 7.86 -29.94 11.75
CA LYS A 245 8.66 -30.98 11.09
C LYS A 245 10.10 -30.55 10.80
N HIS A 246 10.34 -29.27 10.54
CA HIS A 246 11.63 -28.74 10.10
C HIS A 246 12.26 -27.76 11.10
N ARG A 247 11.84 -27.81 12.36
CA ARG A 247 12.56 -27.19 13.47
C ARG A 247 13.92 -27.86 13.63
N MET A 248 14.98 -27.05 13.76
CA MET A 248 16.36 -27.52 13.95
C MET A 248 16.61 -27.85 15.42
#